data_AF-A0A5B9R9P4-F1
#
_entry.id   AF-A0A5B9R9P4-F1
#
_cell.length_a   1.000
_cell.length_b   1.000
_cell.length_c   1.000
_cell.angle_alpha   90.00
_cell.angle_beta   90.00
_cell.angle_gamma   90.00
#
_symmetry.space_group_name_H-M   'P 1'
#
loop_
_entity.id
_entity.type
_entity.pdbx_description
1 polymer ?
#
loop_
_entity_poly.entity_id
_entity_poly.type
_entity_poly.pdbx_seq_one_letter_code
_entity_poly.pdbx_strand_id
1 'polypeptide(L)'
;MRKFALLTCCAIFGCASLVQTGCRNRPLLAPPGPIQHQQNQAVIHDPFPQNDIGVEEQAGRPREYQKPLAEPVRDRLYRDRSPWWYFGQ
;
A
#
# COMPACT_ATOMS: atom_id res chain seq x y z
N MET A 1 4.20 17.15 -46.29
CA MET A 1 3.28 16.03 -46.01
C MET A 1 3.94 14.85 -45.25
N ARG A 2 5.16 14.40 -45.59
CA ARG A 2 5.83 13.27 -44.90
C ARG A 2 6.17 13.49 -43.41
N LYS A 3 6.50 14.73 -43.00
CA LYS A 3 6.84 15.06 -41.59
C LYS A 3 5.64 15.02 -40.65
N PHE A 4 4.45 15.39 -41.14
CA PHE A 4 3.20 15.34 -40.37
C PHE A 4 2.75 13.89 -40.11
N ALA A 5 2.91 13.00 -41.10
CA ALA A 5 2.62 11.57 -40.96
C ALA A 5 3.55 10.86 -39.94
N LEU A 6 4.82 11.26 -39.88
CA LEU A 6 5.78 10.69 -38.92
C LEU A 6 5.46 11.11 -37.47
N LEU A 7 5.05 12.37 -37.26
CA LEU A 7 4.65 12.90 -35.95
C LEU A 7 3.35 12.28 -35.43
N THR A 8 2.37 12.03 -36.31
CA THR A 8 1.12 11.35 -35.92
C THR A 8 1.36 9.88 -35.57
N CYS A 9 2.27 9.20 -36.27
CA CYS A 9 2.59 7.79 -36.00
C CYS A 9 3.27 7.61 -34.63
N CYS A 10 4.21 8.50 -34.26
CA CYS A 10 4.84 8.47 -32.93
C CYS A 10 3.84 8.75 -31.79
N ALA A 11 2.91 9.68 -31.98
CA ALA A 11 1.90 9.99 -30.95
C ALA A 11 0.95 8.80 -30.70
N ILE A 12 0.55 8.08 -31.76
CA ILE A 12 -0.34 6.92 -31.65
C ILE A 12 0.41 5.72 -31.00
N PHE A 13 1.66 5.47 -31.38
CA PHE A 13 2.47 4.42 -30.76
C PHE A 13 2.81 4.70 -29.29
N GLY A 14 3.07 5.96 -28.93
CA GLY A 14 3.34 6.37 -27.54
C GLY A 14 2.14 6.23 -26.61
N CYS A 15 0.93 6.55 -27.09
CA CYS A 15 -0.29 6.36 -26.30
C CYS A 15 -0.69 4.87 -26.18
N ALA A 16 -0.45 4.06 -27.21
CA ALA A 16 -0.79 2.64 -27.20
C ALA A 16 0.07 1.82 -26.22
N SER A 17 1.34 2.19 -26.01
CA SER A 17 2.24 1.49 -25.08
C SER A 17 1.89 1.72 -23.61
N LEU A 18 1.35 2.90 -23.25
CA LEU A 18 0.90 3.22 -21.89
C LEU A 18 -0.34 2.40 -21.47
N VAL A 19 -1.22 2.05 -22.41
CA VAL A 19 -2.42 1.24 -22.12
C VAL A 19 -2.07 -0.22 -21.84
N GLN A 20 -0.98 -0.74 -22.43
CA GLN A 20 -0.56 -2.14 -22.22
C GLN A 20 0.14 -2.37 -20.87
N THR A 21 0.71 -1.33 -20.26
CA THR A 21 1.36 -1.43 -18.94
C THR A 21 0.42 -1.11 -17.77
N GLY A 22 -0.71 -0.44 -18.02
CA GLY A 22 -1.65 -0.04 -16.96
C GLY A 22 -2.61 -1.14 -16.49
N CYS A 23 -3.07 -2.02 -17.38
CA CYS A 23 -4.14 -2.98 -17.06
C CYS A 23 -3.69 -4.44 -16.93
N ARG A 24 -2.41 -4.75 -17.22
CA ARG A 24 -1.86 -6.08 -16.95
C ARG A 24 -1.35 -6.05 -15.51
N ASN A 25 -2.09 -6.70 -14.61
CA ASN A 25 -1.92 -6.80 -13.16
C ASN A 25 -0.56 -7.39 -12.71
N ARG A 26 0.55 -6.82 -13.22
CA ARG A 26 1.94 -7.16 -12.94
C ARG A 26 2.56 -5.91 -12.33
N PRO A 27 2.31 -5.67 -11.03
CA PRO A 27 2.93 -4.53 -10.37
C PRO A 27 4.45 -4.66 -10.49
N LEU A 28 5.14 -3.54 -10.80
CA LEU A 28 6.61 -3.47 -10.78
C LEU A 28 7.16 -3.79 -9.38
N LEU A 29 6.33 -3.56 -8.36
CA LEU A 29 6.58 -3.86 -6.96
C LEU A 29 5.85 -5.14 -6.58
N ALA A 30 6.31 -5.82 -5.53
CA ALA A 30 5.56 -6.92 -4.95
C ALA A 30 4.14 -6.44 -4.56
N PRO A 31 3.11 -7.30 -4.72
CA PRO A 31 1.77 -6.96 -4.26
C PRO A 31 1.80 -6.63 -2.76
N PRO A 32 0.96 -5.69 -2.29
CA PRO A 32 0.98 -5.22 -0.90
C PRO A 32 0.55 -6.28 0.14
N GLY A 33 0.18 -7.48 -0.30
CA GLY A 33 -0.29 -8.58 0.52
C GLY A 33 -1.76 -8.44 0.93
N PRO A 34 -2.28 -9.37 1.75
CA PRO A 34 -3.65 -9.33 2.28
C PRO A 34 -3.94 -8.04 3.05
N ILE A 35 -5.22 -7.67 3.17
CA ILE A 35 -5.62 -6.44 3.86
C ILE A 35 -5.14 -6.41 5.33
N GLN A 36 -5.12 -7.55 6.00
CA GLN A 36 -4.64 -7.71 7.37
C GLN A 36 -3.15 -7.37 7.48
N HIS A 37 -2.34 -7.82 6.51
CA HIS A 37 -0.92 -7.47 6.43
C HIS A 37 -0.75 -5.95 6.31
N GLN A 38 -1.53 -5.32 5.43
CA GLN A 38 -1.47 -3.87 5.21
C GLN A 38 -1.89 -3.08 6.47
N GLN A 39 -2.96 -3.51 7.15
CA GLN A 39 -3.42 -2.91 8.41
C GLN A 39 -2.37 -3.03 9.51
N ASN A 40 -1.74 -4.20 9.66
CA ASN A 40 -0.70 -4.41 10.66
C ASN A 40 0.54 -3.56 10.41
N GLN A 41 0.90 -3.36 9.13
CA GLN A 41 1.98 -2.45 8.73
C GLN A 41 1.62 -0.99 9.06
N ALA A 42 0.38 -0.58 8.80
CA ALA A 42 -0.10 0.77 9.12
C ALA A 42 -0.02 1.07 10.62
N VAL A 43 -0.33 0.09 11.47
CA VAL A 43 -0.24 0.25 12.94
C VAL A 43 1.21 0.36 13.43
N ILE A 44 2.14 -0.43 12.87
CA ILE A 44 3.54 -0.43 13.33
C ILE A 44 4.29 0.84 12.91
N HIS A 45 4.00 1.35 11.72
CA HIS A 45 4.67 2.56 11.19
C HIS A 45 3.88 3.84 11.47
N ASP A 46 2.95 3.79 12.42
CA ASP A 46 2.22 4.97 12.86
C ASP A 46 3.18 5.92 13.61
N PRO A 47 3.31 7.20 13.18
CA PRO A 47 4.13 8.17 13.89
C PRO A 47 3.53 8.60 15.24
N PHE A 48 2.24 8.33 15.48
CA PHE A 48 1.58 8.74 16.72
C PHE A 48 1.86 7.75 17.86
N PRO A 49 2.13 8.25 19.09
CA PRO A 49 2.38 7.38 20.22
C PRO A 49 1.16 6.54 20.56
N GLN A 50 1.41 5.40 21.21
CA GLN A 50 0.35 4.61 21.82
C GLN A 50 -0.08 5.27 23.13
N ASN A 51 -1.36 5.11 23.49
CA ASN A 51 -1.97 5.76 24.67
C ASN A 51 -1.32 5.34 26.01
N ASP A 52 -0.55 4.26 26.03
CA ASP A 52 0.19 3.77 27.19
C ASP A 52 1.59 4.41 27.34
N ILE A 53 2.08 5.12 26.31
CA ILE A 53 3.43 5.70 26.27
C ILE A 53 3.38 7.23 26.10
N GLY A 54 2.35 7.77 25.44
CA GLY A 54 2.24 9.20 25.16
C GLY A 54 0.82 9.76 25.28
N VAL A 55 0.68 11.04 24.93
CA VAL A 55 -0.63 11.72 24.90
C VAL A 55 -1.47 11.16 23.76
N GLU A 56 -2.74 10.92 24.02
CA GLU A 56 -3.68 10.44 23.02
C GLU A 56 -3.90 11.49 21.92
N GLU A 57 -3.64 11.10 20.67
CA GLU A 57 -3.85 11.94 19.48
C GLU A 57 -5.20 11.64 18.83
N GLN A 58 -6.12 12.61 18.87
CA GLN A 58 -7.51 12.42 18.42
C GLN A 58 -7.85 13.16 17.12
N ALA A 59 -6.94 13.95 16.54
CA ALA A 59 -7.25 14.78 15.37
C ALA A 59 -6.57 14.30 14.08
N GLY A 60 -5.33 13.81 14.15
CA GLY A 60 -4.54 13.46 12.96
C GLY A 60 -4.75 12.05 12.40
N ARG A 61 -5.20 11.10 13.22
CA ARG A 61 -5.29 9.68 12.85
C ARG A 61 -6.64 9.35 12.17
N PRO A 62 -6.70 8.41 11.20
CA PRO A 62 -7.99 7.94 10.69
C PRO A 62 -8.84 7.29 11.78
N ARG A 63 -10.18 7.39 11.65
CA ARG A 63 -11.16 6.99 12.67
C ARG A 63 -11.00 5.55 13.13
N GLU A 64 -10.66 4.66 12.21
CA GLU A 64 -10.52 3.22 12.46
C GLU A 64 -9.24 2.87 13.23
N TYR A 65 -8.25 3.76 13.23
CA TYR A 65 -6.97 3.56 13.92
C TYR A 65 -6.88 4.42 15.19
N GLN A 66 -7.84 5.32 15.42
CA GLN A 66 -7.86 6.23 16.58
C GLN A 66 -7.69 5.48 17.91
N LYS A 67 -8.35 4.33 18.03
CA LYS A 67 -8.21 3.45 19.18
C LYS A 67 -7.06 2.47 18.98
N PRO A 68 -6.15 2.33 19.96
CA PRO A 68 -5.10 1.33 19.87
C PRO A 68 -5.68 -0.08 19.82
N LEU A 69 -4.94 -0.99 19.19
CA LEU A 69 -5.27 -2.41 19.20
C LEU A 69 -5.26 -2.94 20.64
N ALA A 70 -6.17 -3.85 20.96
CA ALA A 70 -6.16 -4.55 22.23
C ALA A 70 -4.81 -5.27 22.43
N GLU A 71 -4.32 -5.29 23.67
CA GLU A 71 -2.98 -5.81 23.98
C GLU A 71 -2.70 -7.23 23.44
N PRO A 72 -3.63 -8.20 23.53
CA PRO A 72 -3.39 -9.54 22.98
C PRO A 72 -3.25 -9.57 21.45
N VAL A 73 -3.83 -8.59 20.75
CA VAL A 73 -3.67 -8.45 19.29
C VAL A 73 -2.35 -7.77 18.98
N ARG A 74 -2.00 -6.73 19.76
CA ARG A 74 -0.75 -6.00 19.65
C ARG A 74 0.48 -6.89 19.88
N ASP A 75 0.43 -7.80 20.85
CA ASP A 75 1.49 -8.77 21.13
C ASP A 75 1.80 -9.68 19.91
N ARG A 76 0.76 -10.02 19.15
CA ARG A 76 0.87 -10.88 17.95
C ARG A 76 1.20 -10.09 16.68
N LEU A 77 1.25 -8.76 16.74
CA LEU A 77 1.34 -7.88 15.58
C LEU A 77 2.60 -8.11 14.73
N TYR A 78 3.75 -8.37 15.37
CA TYR A 78 4.99 -8.67 14.66
C TYR A 78 4.92 -10.00 13.90
N ARG A 79 4.28 -11.02 14.49
CA ARG A 79 4.05 -12.30 13.82
C ARG A 79 3.06 -12.14 12.67
N ASP A 80 1.94 -11.48 12.93
CA ASP A 80 0.84 -11.30 11.97
C ASP A 80 1.18 -10.27 10.87
N ARG A 81 2.31 -9.57 10.97
CA ARG A 81 2.89 -8.72 9.91
C ARG A 81 3.85 -9.50 9.00
N SER A 82 4.37 -10.64 9.43
CA SER A 82 5.38 -11.36 8.67
C SER A 82 4.85 -11.76 7.29
N PRO A 83 5.53 -11.40 6.19
CA PRO A 83 5.16 -11.86 4.85
C PRO A 83 5.05 -13.39 4.77
N TRP A 84 5.96 -14.10 5.47
CA TRP A 84 6.01 -15.55 5.48
C TRP A 84 4.78 -16.22 6.10
N TRP A 85 4.06 -15.52 6.98
CA TRP A 85 2.84 -16.05 7.62
C TRP A 85 1.65 -16.11 6.64
N TYR A 86 1.68 -15.27 5.60
CA TYR A 86 0.65 -15.24 4.54
C TYR A 86 1.11 -15.90 3.24
N PHE A 87 2.40 -15.89 2.92
CA PHE A 87 2.95 -16.48 1.69
C PHE A 87 3.46 -17.92 1.86
N GLY A 88 3.47 -18.45 3.09
CA GLY A 88 3.91 -19.81 3.42
C GLY A 88 2.80 -20.81 3.74
N GLN A 89 1.53 -20.44 3.53
CA GLN A 89 0.36 -21.33 3.64
C GLN A 89 -0.14 -21.75 2.27
#